data_AF-M7YXD5-F1
#
_entry.id   AF-M7YXD5-F1
#
_cell.length_a   1.000
_cell.length_b   1.000
_cell.length_c   1.000
_cell.angle_alpha   90.00
_cell.angle_beta   90.00
_cell.angle_gamma   90.00
#
_symmetry.space_group_name_H-M   'P 1'
#
loop_
_entity.id
_entity.type
_entity.pdbx_description
1 polymer ?
#
loop_
_entity_poly.entity_id
_entity_poly.type
_entity_poly.pdbx_seq_one_letter_code
_entity_poly.pdbx_strand_id
1 'polypeptide(L)'
;MADAKTTTAVTLRTRKFMTNRLLARKQFVLEVIHPGRANVSKAELKERLAKVYEVKDPNCIFVFKFRTHFGGGKSSGFGLIYDNLESAKKFEPKYRLIRNGLATKVEKSRKQIKERKNRTKKIRGVKKTKAGDAKKKPAARCIGGQQGAAGGGGSGAGGMFVGSSAQAQFWVR
;
A
#
# COMPACT_ATOMS: atom_id res chain seq x y z
N MET A 1 4.67 -24.47 20.73
CA MET A 1 4.47 -25.59 19.79
C MET A 1 3.03 -26.07 19.91
N ALA A 2 2.12 -25.40 19.22
CA ALA A 2 0.72 -25.77 19.10
C ALA A 2 0.28 -25.44 17.66
N ASP A 3 -0.82 -26.03 17.19
CA ASP A 3 -1.51 -25.73 15.92
C ASP A 3 -1.21 -26.62 14.69
N ALA A 4 -0.91 -27.91 14.89
CA ALA A 4 -0.85 -28.89 13.79
C ALA A 4 -2.13 -29.74 13.62
N LYS A 5 -3.23 -29.44 14.34
CA LYS A 5 -4.43 -30.28 14.34
C LYS A 5 -5.70 -29.42 14.19
N THR A 6 -6.39 -29.58 13.04
CA THR A 6 -7.70 -29.02 12.62
C THR A 6 -7.73 -27.79 11.68
N THR A 7 -6.73 -27.57 10.82
CA THR A 7 -6.97 -26.75 9.62
C THR A 7 -7.80 -27.56 8.62
N THR A 8 -9.12 -27.35 8.57
CA THR A 8 -9.97 -27.97 7.55
C THR A 8 -9.43 -27.65 6.15
N ALA A 9 -9.32 -28.70 5.32
CA ALA A 9 -8.67 -28.59 4.02
C ALA A 9 -9.42 -27.61 3.10
N VAL A 10 -8.71 -26.56 2.65
CA VAL A 10 -9.22 -25.62 1.65
C VAL A 10 -8.95 -26.16 0.25
N THR A 11 -10.01 -26.45 -0.49
CA THR A 11 -9.90 -26.94 -1.87
C THR A 11 -10.18 -25.82 -2.85
N LEU A 12 -9.28 -25.64 -3.82
CA LEU A 12 -9.43 -24.67 -4.90
C LEU A 12 -9.87 -25.39 -6.16
N ARG A 13 -10.94 -24.92 -6.78
CA ARG A 13 -11.39 -25.36 -8.10
C ARG A 13 -11.40 -24.18 -9.04
N THR A 14 -10.76 -24.33 -10.20
CA THR A 14 -10.82 -23.34 -11.28
C THR A 14 -11.89 -23.73 -12.29
N ARG A 15 -12.73 -22.78 -12.67
CA ARG A 15 -13.77 -22.95 -13.70
C ARG A 15 -13.56 -21.92 -14.80
N LYS A 16 -14.00 -22.25 -16.03
CA LYS A 16 -13.94 -21.36 -17.19
C LYS A 16 -12.54 -20.77 -17.39
N PHE A 17 -11.54 -21.64 -17.41
CA PHE A 17 -10.14 -21.24 -17.58
C PHE A 17 -9.88 -20.86 -19.04
N MET A 18 -9.31 -19.68 -19.25
CA MET A 18 -9.02 -19.14 -20.57
C MET A 18 -7.66 -18.45 -20.55
N THR A 19 -6.84 -18.70 -21.57
CA THR A 19 -5.58 -18.00 -21.79
C THR A 19 -5.80 -16.84 -22.75
N ASN A 20 -5.69 -15.60 -22.28
CA ASN A 20 -5.81 -14.41 -23.11
C ASN A 20 -4.42 -13.88 -23.46
N ARG A 21 -4.01 -14.07 -24.73
CA ARG A 21 -2.69 -13.68 -25.22
C ARG A 21 -2.55 -12.19 -25.50
N LEU A 22 -3.64 -11.50 -25.84
CA LEU A 22 -3.63 -10.04 -26.07
C LEU A 22 -3.23 -9.26 -24.82
N LEU A 23 -3.61 -9.78 -23.65
CA LEU A 23 -3.33 -9.17 -22.34
C LEU A 23 -2.24 -9.91 -21.55
N ALA A 24 -1.58 -10.90 -22.18
CA ALA A 24 -0.56 -11.76 -21.57
C ALA A 24 -0.95 -12.30 -20.18
N ARG A 25 -2.19 -12.83 -20.08
CA ARG A 25 -2.73 -13.34 -18.81
C ARG A 25 -3.62 -14.55 -18.97
N LYS A 26 -3.67 -15.37 -17.93
CA LYS A 26 -4.61 -16.46 -17.74
C LYS A 26 -5.75 -15.95 -16.86
N GLN A 27 -6.99 -16.17 -17.27
CA GLN A 27 -8.18 -15.71 -16.55
C GLN A 27 -9.12 -16.88 -16.26
N PHE A 28 -9.64 -16.93 -15.05
CA PHE A 28 -10.52 -18.01 -14.61
C PHE A 28 -11.41 -17.57 -13.44
N VAL A 29 -12.48 -18.33 -13.24
CA VAL A 29 -13.34 -18.22 -12.06
C VAL A 29 -12.79 -19.16 -11.00
N LEU A 30 -12.62 -18.66 -9.79
CA LEU A 30 -12.21 -19.43 -8.63
C LEU A 30 -13.40 -19.82 -7.79
N GLU A 31 -13.50 -21.10 -7.48
CA GLU A 31 -14.38 -21.64 -6.46
C GLU A 31 -13.53 -22.17 -5.31
N VAL A 32 -13.73 -21.58 -4.13
CA VAL A 32 -13.00 -21.89 -2.91
C VAL A 32 -13.93 -22.66 -1.99
N ILE A 33 -13.61 -23.93 -1.74
CA ILE A 33 -14.36 -24.80 -0.84
C ILE A 33 -13.58 -24.86 0.48
N HIS A 34 -14.21 -24.43 1.57
CA HIS A 34 -13.60 -24.29 2.89
C HIS A 34 -14.62 -24.72 3.96
N PRO A 35 -14.84 -26.03 4.15
CA PRO A 35 -15.84 -26.53 5.09
C PRO A 35 -15.43 -26.19 6.52
N GLY A 36 -16.38 -25.69 7.32
CA GLY A 36 -16.16 -25.38 8.75
C GLY A 36 -15.13 -24.28 9.04
N ARG A 37 -14.56 -23.63 8.02
CA ARG A 37 -13.63 -22.49 8.16
C ARG A 37 -14.32 -21.21 7.73
N ALA A 38 -13.87 -20.10 8.29
CA ALA A 38 -14.20 -18.77 7.80
C ALA A 38 -13.65 -18.52 6.38
N ASN A 39 -13.87 -17.30 5.87
CA ASN A 39 -13.35 -16.88 4.59
C ASN A 39 -11.81 -16.97 4.52
N VAL A 40 -11.31 -17.57 3.44
CA VAL A 40 -9.87 -17.73 3.21
C VAL A 40 -9.25 -16.38 2.85
N SER A 41 -8.09 -16.08 3.44
CA SER A 41 -7.36 -14.85 3.14
C SER A 41 -6.86 -14.83 1.69
N LYS A 42 -6.75 -13.64 1.10
CA LYS A 42 -6.26 -13.52 -0.29
C LYS A 42 -4.78 -13.90 -0.43
N ALA A 43 -3.99 -13.76 0.63
CA ALA A 43 -2.58 -14.14 0.64
C ALA A 43 -2.44 -15.68 0.50
N GLU A 44 -3.17 -16.44 1.32
CA GLU A 44 -3.20 -17.91 1.23
C GLU A 44 -3.65 -18.40 -0.14
N LEU A 45 -4.64 -17.74 -0.75
CA LEU A 45 -5.11 -18.09 -2.09
C LEU A 45 -4.05 -17.82 -3.17
N LYS A 46 -3.30 -16.72 -3.07
CA LYS A 46 -2.19 -16.43 -3.99
C LYS A 46 -1.10 -17.48 -3.88
N GLU A 47 -0.71 -17.85 -2.67
CA GLU A 47 0.33 -18.85 -2.42
C GLU A 47 -0.06 -20.22 -2.99
N ARG A 48 -1.31 -20.66 -2.76
CA ARG A 48 -1.79 -21.93 -3.31
C ARG A 48 -1.86 -21.90 -4.84
N LEU A 49 -2.30 -20.79 -5.43
CA LEU A 49 -2.34 -20.65 -6.89
C LEU A 49 -0.95 -20.58 -7.51
N ALA A 50 0.02 -19.96 -6.81
CA ALA A 50 1.41 -19.93 -7.24
C ALA A 50 1.99 -21.35 -7.32
N LYS A 51 1.67 -22.21 -6.35
CA LYS A 51 2.06 -23.62 -6.34
C LYS A 51 1.38 -24.44 -7.44
N VAL A 52 0.06 -24.29 -7.62
CA VAL A 52 -0.72 -25.07 -8.60
C VAL A 52 -0.31 -24.76 -10.05
N TYR A 53 -0.01 -23.50 -10.35
CA TYR A 53 0.31 -23.05 -11.70
C TYR A 53 1.78 -22.68 -11.91
N GLU A 54 2.64 -23.03 -10.94
CA GLU A 54 4.10 -22.82 -10.98
C GLU A 54 4.49 -21.39 -11.36
N VAL A 55 3.83 -20.42 -10.72
CA VAL A 55 4.11 -19.00 -10.96
C VAL A 55 5.25 -18.56 -10.06
N LYS A 56 6.32 -18.04 -10.67
CA LYS A 56 7.53 -17.57 -9.96
C LYS A 56 7.21 -16.50 -8.91
N ASP A 57 6.38 -15.52 -9.28
CA ASP A 57 6.05 -14.38 -8.44
C ASP A 57 4.57 -14.36 -8.01
N PRO A 58 4.27 -14.39 -6.69
CA PRO A 58 2.88 -14.31 -6.20
C PRO A 58 2.25 -12.93 -6.46
N ASN A 59 3.07 -11.91 -6.74
CA ASN A 59 2.62 -10.55 -7.07
C ASN A 59 2.00 -10.45 -8.46
N CYS A 60 2.28 -11.41 -9.36
CA CYS A 60 1.65 -11.51 -10.68
C CYS A 60 0.23 -12.11 -10.61
N ILE A 61 -0.18 -12.61 -9.44
CA ILE A 61 -1.49 -13.23 -9.20
C ILE A 61 -2.44 -12.22 -8.55
N PHE A 62 -3.57 -11.97 -9.21
CA PHE A 62 -4.62 -11.09 -8.73
C PHE A 62 -5.90 -11.87 -8.49
N VAL A 63 -6.42 -11.77 -7.27
CA VAL A 63 -7.64 -12.45 -6.87
C VAL A 63 -8.63 -11.44 -6.31
N PHE A 64 -9.82 -11.36 -6.90
CA PHE A 64 -10.79 -10.31 -6.59
C PHE A 64 -12.25 -10.78 -6.70
N LYS A 65 -13.18 -9.92 -6.27
CA LYS A 65 -14.63 -10.15 -6.30
C LYS A 65 -15.05 -11.46 -5.62
N PHE A 66 -14.48 -11.76 -4.45
CA PHE A 66 -14.95 -12.88 -3.64
C PHE A 66 -16.32 -12.59 -3.05
N ARG A 67 -17.25 -13.52 -3.28
CA ARG A 67 -18.57 -13.55 -2.65
C ARG A 67 -18.79 -14.95 -2.06
N THR A 68 -19.12 -14.98 -0.78
CA THR A 68 -19.55 -16.20 -0.08
C THR A 68 -20.95 -16.57 -0.53
N HIS A 69 -21.21 -17.86 -0.70
CA HIS A 69 -22.58 -18.35 -0.92
C HIS A 69 -23.35 -18.34 0.40
N PHE A 70 -24.68 -18.25 0.30
CA PHE A 70 -25.55 -18.40 1.46
C PHE A 70 -25.39 -19.82 2.04
N GLY A 71 -25.36 -19.94 3.36
CA GLY A 71 -25.03 -21.19 4.05
C GLY A 71 -23.53 -21.46 4.23
N GLY A 72 -22.63 -20.62 3.69
CA GLY A 72 -21.19 -20.70 3.95
C GLY A 72 -20.49 -21.88 3.24
N GLY A 73 -19.24 -22.15 3.62
CA GLY A 73 -18.44 -23.28 3.11
C GLY A 73 -17.95 -23.19 1.66
N LYS A 74 -18.58 -22.34 0.84
CA LYS A 74 -18.18 -22.08 -0.55
C LYS A 74 -18.12 -20.59 -0.84
N SER A 75 -17.07 -20.16 -1.52
CA SER A 75 -16.90 -18.79 -2.02
C SER A 75 -16.56 -18.81 -3.49
N SER A 76 -17.09 -17.87 -4.25
CA SER A 76 -16.77 -17.68 -5.67
C SER A 76 -16.02 -16.37 -5.86
N GLY A 77 -15.00 -16.36 -6.70
CA GLY A 77 -14.20 -15.18 -7.03
C GLY A 77 -13.63 -15.26 -8.44
N PHE A 78 -12.87 -14.24 -8.82
CA PHE A 78 -12.13 -14.22 -10.08
C PHE A 78 -10.62 -14.22 -9.80
N GLY A 79 -9.89 -14.99 -10.61
CA GLY A 79 -8.44 -15.06 -10.60
C GLY A 79 -7.86 -14.62 -11.95
N LEU A 80 -6.79 -13.84 -11.88
CA LEU A 80 -5.96 -13.46 -13.02
C LEU A 80 -4.51 -13.78 -12.68
N ILE A 81 -3.83 -14.48 -13.59
CA ILE A 81 -2.40 -14.75 -13.51
C ILE A 81 -1.76 -14.09 -14.71
N TYR A 82 -0.90 -13.10 -14.49
CA TYR A 82 -0.09 -12.51 -15.56
C TYR A 82 1.22 -13.28 -15.72
N ASP A 83 1.74 -13.30 -16.94
CA ASP A 83 3.06 -13.89 -17.21
C ASP A 83 4.18 -13.00 -16.65
N ASN A 84 4.03 -11.67 -16.76
CA ASN A 84 5.01 -10.66 -16.31
C ASN A 84 4.39 -9.58 -15.40
N LEU A 85 5.19 -9.04 -14.48
CA LEU A 85 4.78 -7.99 -13.55
C LEU A 85 4.53 -6.64 -14.26
N GLU A 86 5.26 -6.37 -15.33
CA GLU A 86 5.03 -5.18 -16.16
C GLU A 86 3.66 -5.19 -16.84
N SER A 87 3.28 -6.33 -17.40
CA SER A 87 1.96 -6.53 -18.02
C SER A 87 0.85 -6.32 -16.98
N ALA A 88 1.05 -6.83 -15.76
CA ALA A 88 0.12 -6.58 -14.66
C ALA A 88 -0.06 -5.08 -14.37
N LYS A 89 1.03 -4.30 -14.30
CA LYS A 89 0.96 -2.84 -14.06
C LYS A 89 0.29 -2.07 -15.20
N LYS A 90 0.46 -2.52 -16.45
CA LYS A 90 -0.12 -1.88 -17.64
C LYS A 90 -1.63 -2.11 -17.75
N PHE A 91 -2.09 -3.34 -17.54
CA PHE A 91 -3.47 -3.73 -17.80
C PHE A 91 -4.39 -3.70 -16.58
N GLU A 92 -3.86 -3.82 -15.36
CA GLU A 92 -4.71 -3.79 -14.17
C GLU A 92 -5.19 -2.37 -13.84
N PRO A 93 -6.47 -2.23 -13.45
CA PRO A 93 -6.97 -1.00 -12.86
C PRO A 93 -6.16 -0.59 -11.62
N LYS A 94 -5.87 0.72 -11.51
CA LYS A 94 -5.05 1.31 -10.42
C LYS A 94 -5.50 0.90 -9.02
N TYR A 95 -6.80 0.75 -8.77
CA TYR A 95 -7.31 0.39 -7.44
C TYR A 95 -6.89 -1.02 -6.98
N ARG A 96 -6.62 -1.94 -7.91
CA ARG A 96 -6.13 -3.29 -7.59
C ARG A 96 -4.63 -3.28 -7.32
N LEU A 97 -3.88 -2.49 -8.08
CA LEU A 97 -2.45 -2.28 -7.84
C LEU A 97 -2.20 -1.71 -6.45
N ILE A 98 -2.99 -0.72 -6.03
CA ILE A 98 -2.91 -0.12 -4.69
C ILE A 98 -3.21 -1.15 -3.60
N ARG A 99 -4.24 -1.98 -3.77
CA ARG A 99 -4.60 -3.03 -2.79
C ARG A 99 -3.55 -4.13 -2.68
N ASN A 100 -2.80 -4.39 -3.74
CA ASN A 100 -1.67 -5.32 -3.75
C ASN A 100 -0.35 -4.68 -3.29
N GLY A 101 -0.32 -3.37 -3.03
CA GLY A 101 0.90 -2.65 -2.61
C GLY A 101 1.87 -2.29 -3.75
N LEU A 102 1.48 -2.49 -5.02
CA LEU A 102 2.33 -2.22 -6.19
C LEU A 102 2.30 -0.76 -6.66
N ALA A 103 1.33 0.03 -6.17
CA ALA A 103 1.18 1.43 -6.51
C ALA A 103 0.72 2.22 -5.28
N THR A 104 1.19 3.46 -5.14
CA THR A 104 0.75 4.35 -4.06
C THR A 104 -0.54 5.06 -4.44
N LYS A 105 -1.41 5.24 -3.44
CA LYS A 105 -2.66 5.99 -3.63
C LYS A 105 -2.35 7.48 -3.62
N VAL A 106 -2.80 8.18 -4.66
CA VAL A 106 -2.75 9.65 -4.69
C VAL A 106 -3.96 10.20 -3.94
N GLU A 107 -3.72 10.72 -2.74
CA GLU A 107 -4.78 11.31 -1.92
C GLU A 107 -4.97 12.78 -2.28
N LYS A 108 -5.89 13.04 -3.20
CA LYS A 108 -6.31 14.40 -3.56
C LYS A 108 -7.82 14.48 -3.57
N SER A 109 -8.37 15.46 -2.84
CA SER A 109 -9.81 15.69 -2.84
C SER A 109 -10.27 16.24 -4.19
N ARG A 110 -11.32 15.63 -4.76
CA ARG A 110 -11.95 16.09 -6.00
C ARG A 110 -12.42 17.54 -5.86
N LYS A 111 -12.92 17.93 -4.68
CA LYS A 111 -13.39 19.29 -4.39
C LYS A 111 -12.26 20.31 -4.58
N GLN A 112 -11.12 20.08 -3.92
CA GLN A 112 -9.93 20.96 -4.01
C GLN A 112 -9.41 21.09 -5.45
N ILE A 113 -9.41 20.00 -6.24
CA ILE A 113 -8.97 20.02 -7.64
C ILE A 113 -9.89 20.92 -8.49
N LYS A 114 -11.21 20.79 -8.38
CA LYS A 114 -12.11 21.63 -9.20
C LYS A 114 -12.14 23.08 -8.72
N GLU A 115 -12.08 23.33 -7.42
CA GLU A 115 -11.99 24.72 -6.91
C GLU A 115 -10.70 25.40 -7.36
N ARG A 116 -9.56 24.69 -7.34
CA ARG A 116 -8.30 25.19 -7.90
C ARG A 116 -8.45 25.47 -9.40
N LYS A 117 -9.02 24.54 -10.18
CA LYS A 117 -9.26 24.72 -11.62
C LYS A 117 -10.14 25.94 -11.91
N ASN A 118 -11.21 26.13 -11.14
CA ASN A 118 -12.12 27.27 -11.31
C ASN A 118 -11.46 28.60 -10.94
N ARG A 119 -10.64 28.65 -9.87
CA ARG A 119 -9.84 29.84 -9.53
C ARG A 119 -8.81 30.17 -10.61
N THR A 120 -8.10 29.17 -11.11
CA THR A 120 -7.08 29.35 -12.16
C THR A 120 -7.66 29.81 -13.49
N LYS A 121 -8.93 29.50 -13.80
CA LYS A 121 -9.62 30.01 -15.00
C LYS A 121 -9.94 31.51 -14.94
N LYS A 122 -10.09 32.10 -13.75
CA LYS A 122 -10.42 33.54 -13.60
C LYS A 122 -9.23 34.46 -13.87
N ILE A 123 -8.00 33.94 -13.79
CA ILE A 123 -6.76 34.72 -13.89
C ILE A 123 -6.18 34.57 -15.31
N ARG A 124 -5.79 35.69 -15.94
CA ARG A 124 -5.22 35.73 -17.31
C ARG A 124 -3.75 36.18 -17.31
N GLY A 125 -3.02 35.86 -18.38
CA GLY A 125 -1.63 36.28 -18.60
C GLY A 125 -0.64 35.80 -17.53
N VAL A 126 0.45 36.54 -17.35
CA VAL A 126 1.57 36.24 -16.41
C VAL A 126 1.09 36.08 -14.95
N LYS A 127 -0.06 36.64 -14.58
CA LYS A 127 -0.64 36.47 -13.23
C LYS A 127 -1.06 35.02 -12.95
N LYS A 128 -1.34 34.21 -13.99
CA LYS A 128 -1.76 32.81 -13.85
C LYS A 128 -0.61 31.88 -13.44
N THR A 129 0.61 32.14 -13.93
CA THR A 129 1.82 31.40 -13.55
C THR A 129 2.30 31.82 -12.16
N LYS A 130 2.34 33.14 -11.87
CA LYS A 130 2.74 33.66 -10.54
C LYS A 130 1.85 33.19 -9.37
N ALA A 131 0.56 32.93 -9.60
CA ALA A 131 -0.35 32.40 -8.58
C ALA A 131 -0.05 30.95 -8.14
N GLY A 132 0.68 30.18 -8.96
CA GLY A 132 1.20 28.86 -8.60
C GLY A 132 2.48 28.93 -7.77
N ASP A 133 3.38 29.86 -8.12
CA ASP A 133 4.70 30.02 -7.49
C ASP A 133 4.63 30.62 -6.08
N ALA A 134 3.66 31.50 -5.80
CA ALA A 134 3.48 32.07 -4.47
C ALA A 134 3.21 31.03 -3.37
N LYS A 135 2.72 29.83 -3.73
CA LYS A 135 2.50 28.71 -2.79
C LYS A 135 3.68 27.75 -2.68
N LYS A 136 4.75 27.97 -3.46
CA LYS A 136 5.94 27.08 -3.55
C LYS A 136 7.20 27.75 -3.00
N LYS A 137 7.07 28.67 -2.02
CA LYS A 137 8.22 29.11 -1.22
C LYS A 137 8.48 28.08 -0.11
N PRO A 138 9.66 27.44 -0.05
CA PRO A 138 10.04 26.66 1.11
C PRO A 138 10.18 27.60 2.31
N ALA A 139 9.69 27.17 3.49
CA ALA A 139 9.88 27.89 4.74
C ALA A 139 11.40 28.05 4.96
N ALA A 140 11.89 29.29 4.82
CA ALA A 140 13.28 29.60 5.05
C ALA A 140 13.56 29.46 6.56
N ARG A 141 14.46 28.52 6.87
CA ARG A 141 15.08 28.33 8.18
C ARG A 141 15.83 29.62 8.54
N CYS A 142 15.38 30.32 9.57
CA CYS A 142 16.09 31.47 10.12
C CYS A 142 17.42 30.99 10.72
N ILE A 143 18.52 31.23 10.02
CA ILE A 143 19.86 31.20 10.60
C ILE A 143 20.13 32.64 11.05
N GLY A 144 19.88 32.89 12.33
CA GLY A 144 20.37 34.10 12.99
C GLY A 144 21.86 33.96 13.20
N GLY A 145 22.64 34.78 12.52
CA GLY A 145 24.06 34.95 12.81
C GLY A 145 24.26 35.69 14.12
N GLN A 146 25.20 35.22 14.93
CA GLN A 146 25.97 36.07 15.82
C GLN A 146 27.44 35.94 15.41
N GLN A 147 28.02 37.12 15.17
CA GLN A 147 29.41 37.33 14.84
C GLN A 147 30.28 37.00 16.06
N GLY A 148 31.50 36.56 15.78
CA GLY A 148 32.42 36.00 16.76
C GLY A 148 32.97 36.99 17.78
N ALA A 149 33.41 36.42 18.90
CA ALA A 149 34.44 36.97 19.76
C ALA A 149 35.43 35.85 20.08
N ALA A 150 36.72 36.17 19.92
CA ALA A 150 37.85 35.32 20.24
C ALA A 150 37.95 34.99 21.74
N GLY A 151 38.55 33.86 22.09
CA GLY A 151 38.92 33.55 23.48
C GLY A 151 39.33 32.09 23.64
N GLY A 152 40.61 31.85 23.93
CA GLY A 152 41.28 30.55 23.84
C GLY A 152 41.12 29.59 25.01
N GLY A 153 41.74 28.41 24.80
CA GLY A 153 42.52 27.61 25.76
C GLY A 153 41.85 27.07 27.02
N GLY A 154 41.98 25.75 27.26
CA GLY A 154 41.83 25.22 28.62
C GLY A 154 41.45 23.74 28.70
N SER A 155 42.48 22.93 28.94
CA SER A 155 42.46 21.57 29.49
C SER A 155 41.52 21.36 30.69
N GLY A 156 41.07 20.13 30.93
CA GLY A 156 40.86 19.65 32.30
C GLY A 156 39.67 18.72 32.53
N ALA A 157 39.99 17.43 32.64
CA ALA A 157 39.54 16.46 33.64
C ALA A 157 38.11 16.49 34.24
N GLY A 158 37.49 15.31 34.20
CA GLY A 158 37.02 14.63 35.43
C GLY A 158 35.55 14.80 35.83
N GLY A 159 34.92 13.68 36.22
CA GLY A 159 33.73 13.72 37.08
C GLY A 159 32.65 12.68 36.76
N MET A 160 32.79 11.49 37.36
CA MET A 160 31.73 10.49 37.56
C MET A 160 30.69 10.97 38.59
N PHE A 161 29.51 10.32 38.57
CA PHE A 161 28.54 10.14 39.68
C PHE A 161 27.68 11.38 40.01
N VAL A 162 26.35 11.38 40.26
CA VAL A 162 25.38 10.43 40.84
C VAL A 162 24.00 10.85 40.29
N GLY A 163 23.13 9.97 39.77
CA GLY A 163 22.00 9.40 40.51
C GLY A 163 20.93 10.41 40.97
N SER A 164 19.73 10.37 40.39
CA SER A 164 18.46 10.40 41.15
C SER A 164 17.26 10.17 40.23
N SER A 165 16.36 9.34 40.73
CA SER A 165 15.05 8.92 40.25
C SER A 165 14.06 10.05 39.95
N ALA A 166 13.27 9.92 38.89
CA ALA A 166 11.87 10.39 38.88
C ALA A 166 11.03 9.64 37.83
N GLN A 167 10.07 8.85 38.32
CA GLN A 167 8.90 8.37 37.58
C GLN A 167 7.88 9.50 37.41
N ALA A 168 7.21 9.58 36.25
CA ALA A 168 5.81 10.02 36.08
C ALA A 168 5.43 9.85 34.59
N GLN A 169 4.62 8.83 34.23
CA GLN A 169 3.16 8.91 34.04
C GLN A 169 2.75 10.00 33.03
N PHE A 170 2.54 9.65 31.76
CA PHE A 170 1.26 9.25 31.18
C PHE A 170 0.13 10.28 31.43
N TRP A 171 -0.18 11.09 30.41
CA TRP A 171 -1.51 11.71 30.30
C TRP A 171 -2.00 11.68 28.86
N VAL A 172 -3.18 11.09 28.72
CA VAL A 172 -4.02 11.00 27.54
C VAL A 172 -4.79 12.31 27.43
N ARG A 173 -4.83 12.89 26.22
CA ARG A 173 -6.03 13.53 25.69
C ARG A 173 -6.03 13.48 24.16
#